data_AF-A0A820WG31-F1
#
_entry.id   AF-A0A820WG31-F1
#
_cell.length_a   1.000
_cell.length_b   1.000
_cell.length_c   1.000
_cell.angle_alpha   90.00
_cell.angle_beta   90.00
_cell.angle_gamma   90.00
#
_symmetry.space_group_name_H-M   'P 1'
#
loop_
_entity.id
_entity.type
_entity.pdbx_description
1 polymer ?
#
loop_
_entity_poly.entity_id
_entity_poly.type
_entity_poly.pdbx_seq_one_letter_code
_entity_poly.pdbx_strand_id
1 'polypeptide(L)'
;MVYPETLDDVDVLAHTVYGEARGEPPEGQAAVAWVIRNRAAKGHDYLGKTIKDVCLKPYQFSCWNLGDANRQKLLELQIDDKSYLKIRKIAEQVLNGTLPDNTKGSIHYHANTIKPNWKRGKNPVVTIGNHLFYNNID
;
A
#
# COMPACT_ATOMS: atom_id res chain seq x y z
N MET A 1 -2.54 -21.90 1.21
CA MET A 1 -3.14 -20.55 1.12
C MET A 1 -2.70 -19.77 2.33
N VAL A 2 -2.33 -18.51 2.12
CA VAL A 2 -1.96 -17.54 3.16
C VAL A 2 -3.25 -16.99 3.77
N TYR A 3 -3.25 -16.84 5.09
CA TYR A 3 -4.32 -16.20 5.85
C TYR A 3 -3.82 -14.81 6.29
N PRO A 4 -4.23 -13.71 5.63
CA PRO A 4 -3.63 -12.39 5.85
C PRO A 4 -3.67 -11.90 7.30
N GLU A 5 -4.69 -12.32 8.05
CA GLU A 5 -4.85 -12.03 9.48
C GLU A 5 -3.75 -12.65 10.35
N THR A 6 -3.14 -13.76 9.90
CA THR A 6 -2.06 -14.46 10.63
C THR A 6 -0.67 -13.94 10.29
N LEU A 7 -0.54 -13.10 9.26
CA LEU A 7 0.75 -12.52 8.86
C LEU A 7 1.25 -11.52 9.91
N ASP A 8 2.57 -11.34 10.00
CA ASP A 8 3.12 -10.20 10.73
C ASP A 8 2.96 -8.90 9.94
N ASP A 9 3.33 -7.76 10.55
CA ASP A 9 3.18 -6.44 9.92
C ASP A 9 4.02 -6.28 8.65
N VAL A 10 5.20 -6.92 8.57
CA VAL A 10 6.07 -6.85 7.39
C VAL A 10 5.43 -7.61 6.23
N ASP A 11 4.96 -8.83 6.48
CA ASP A 11 4.39 -9.69 5.45
C ASP A 11 3.03 -9.19 4.98
N VAL A 12 2.14 -8.72 5.87
CA VAL A 12 0.84 -8.17 5.44
C VAL A 12 1.02 -6.88 4.63
N LEU A 13 2.00 -6.05 4.99
CA LEU A 13 2.38 -4.87 4.22
C LEU A 13 2.93 -5.28 2.84
N ALA A 14 3.83 -6.26 2.80
CA ALA A 14 4.42 -6.74 1.56
C ALA A 14 3.37 -7.32 0.60
N HIS A 15 2.42 -8.11 1.10
CA HIS A 15 1.32 -8.63 0.28
C HIS A 15 0.44 -7.51 -0.28
N THR A 16 0.13 -6.51 0.54
CA THR A 16 -0.67 -5.35 0.11
C THR A 16 0.05 -4.56 -0.97
N VAL A 17 1.36 -4.28 -0.79
CA VAL A 17 2.18 -3.59 -1.79
C VAL A 17 2.34 -4.43 -3.06
N TYR A 18 2.43 -5.75 -2.96
CA TYR A 18 2.45 -6.63 -4.12
C TYR A 18 1.15 -6.53 -4.93
N GLY A 19 0.00 -6.50 -4.26
CA GLY A 19 -1.30 -6.33 -4.91
C GLY A 19 -1.44 -5.00 -5.63
N GLU A 20 -0.92 -3.93 -5.03
CA GLU A 20 -1.17 -2.55 -5.47
C GLU A 20 -0.06 -2.00 -6.39
N ALA A 21 1.17 -2.51 -6.29
CA ALA A 21 2.35 -1.88 -6.90
C ALA A 21 3.41 -2.86 -7.42
N ARG A 22 3.13 -4.16 -7.59
CA ARG A 22 4.15 -5.11 -8.13
C ARG A 22 4.70 -4.73 -9.52
N GLY A 23 3.93 -4.01 -10.32
CA GLY A 23 4.34 -3.52 -11.64
C GLY A 23 5.06 -2.17 -11.63
N GLU A 24 5.12 -1.53 -10.46
CA GLU A 24 5.76 -0.22 -10.28
C GLU A 24 7.27 -0.37 -10.02
N PRO A 25 8.07 0.69 -10.28
CA PRO A 25 9.46 0.72 -9.86
C PRO A 25 9.60 0.64 -8.32
N PRO A 26 10.78 0.30 -7.78
CA PRO A 26 11.00 0.19 -6.33
C PRO A 26 10.55 1.42 -5.53
N GLU A 27 10.71 2.62 -6.09
CA GLU A 27 10.25 3.87 -5.48
C GLU A 27 8.72 3.94 -5.37
N GLY A 28 7.98 3.38 -6.34
CA GLY A 28 6.52 3.31 -6.30
C GLY A 28 6.02 2.27 -5.29
N GLN A 29 6.73 1.14 -5.16
CA GLN A 29 6.46 0.15 -4.12
C GLN A 29 6.69 0.73 -2.72
N ALA A 30 7.80 1.45 -2.54
CA ALA A 30 8.10 2.17 -1.30
C ALA A 30 7.05 3.24 -1.00
N ALA A 31 6.56 3.95 -2.01
CA ALA A 31 5.55 4.98 -1.84
C ALA A 31 4.21 4.43 -1.31
N VAL A 32 3.74 3.28 -1.85
CA VAL A 32 2.54 2.62 -1.32
C VAL A 32 2.74 2.12 0.11
N ALA A 33 3.92 1.55 0.41
CA ALA A 33 4.27 1.15 1.76
C ALA A 33 4.26 2.33 2.75
N TRP A 34 4.77 3.50 2.33
CA TRP A 34 4.74 4.72 3.11
C TRP A 34 3.33 5.27 3.33
N VAL A 35 2.44 5.21 2.33
CA VAL A 35 1.03 5.56 2.54
C VAL A 35 0.40 4.72 3.65
N ILE A 36 0.65 3.41 3.66
CA ILE A 36 0.13 2.50 4.70
C ILE A 36 0.69 2.88 6.08
N ARG A 37 2.01 3.10 6.17
CA ARG A 37 2.66 3.53 7.41
C ARG A 37 2.13 4.89 7.90
N ASN A 38 1.96 5.85 7.01
CA ASN A 38 1.44 7.19 7.31
C ASN A 38 -0.02 7.13 7.78
N ARG A 39 -0.85 6.26 7.19
CA ARG A 39 -2.23 6.01 7.63
C ARG A 39 -2.27 5.45 9.05
N ALA A 40 -1.45 4.45 9.34
CA ALA A 40 -1.38 3.84 10.67
C ALA A 40 -0.91 4.86 11.72
N ALA A 41 0.11 5.66 11.39
CA ALA A 41 0.59 6.74 12.26
C ALA A 41 -0.46 7.85 12.50
N LYS A 42 -1.29 8.16 11.51
CA LYS A 42 -2.38 9.14 11.64
C LYS A 42 -3.56 8.59 12.45
N GLY A 43 -3.81 7.29 12.41
CA GLY A 43 -4.74 6.60 13.31
C GLY A 43 -6.23 6.94 13.14
N HIS A 44 -6.64 7.46 11.98
CA HIS A 44 -8.05 7.76 11.72
C HIS A 44 -8.89 6.49 11.64
N ASP A 45 -10.08 6.50 12.24
CA ASP A 45 -10.98 5.33 12.28
C ASP A 45 -11.37 4.81 10.90
N TYR A 46 -11.43 5.65 9.87
CA TYR A 46 -11.73 5.20 8.50
C TYR A 46 -10.50 4.68 7.74
N LEU A 47 -9.28 4.93 8.22
CA LEU A 47 -8.03 4.48 7.59
C LEU A 47 -7.47 3.22 8.25
N GLY A 48 -7.63 3.08 9.58
CA GLY A 48 -6.99 2.04 10.38
C GLY A 48 -5.98 2.62 11.37
N LYS A 49 -5.61 1.83 12.39
CA LYS A 49 -4.75 2.28 13.50
C LYS A 49 -3.42 1.52 13.59
N THR A 50 -3.37 0.32 13.01
CA THR A 50 -2.15 -0.48 12.89
C THR A 50 -1.86 -0.78 11.41
N ILE A 51 -0.66 -1.27 11.11
CA ILE A 51 -0.29 -1.66 9.73
C ILE A 51 -1.27 -2.70 9.20
N LYS A 52 -1.53 -3.75 9.98
CA LYS A 52 -2.49 -4.79 9.63
C LYS A 52 -3.91 -4.24 9.46
N ASP A 53 -4.38 -3.37 10.37
CA ASP A 53 -5.71 -2.76 10.23
C ASP A 53 -5.83 -1.97 8.93
N VAL A 54 -4.82 -1.16 8.60
CA VAL A 54 -4.84 -0.35 7.38
C VAL A 54 -4.86 -1.24 6.15
N CYS A 55 -4.00 -2.27 6.10
CA CYS A 55 -3.90 -3.19 4.97
C CYS A 55 -5.20 -3.94 4.73
N LEU A 56 -5.80 -4.49 5.79
CA LEU A 56 -6.95 -5.39 5.69
C LEU A 56 -8.30 -4.67 5.83
N LYS A 57 -8.29 -3.35 5.94
CA LYS A 57 -9.52 -2.59 6.08
C LYS A 57 -10.39 -2.74 4.83
N PRO A 58 -11.69 -3.05 4.98
CA PRO A 58 -12.58 -3.19 3.84
C PRO A 58 -12.52 -1.99 2.89
N TYR A 59 -12.38 -2.28 1.60
CA TYR A 59 -12.37 -1.30 0.51
C TYR A 59 -11.21 -0.30 0.49
N GLN A 60 -10.23 -0.40 1.40
CA GLN A 60 -9.04 0.48 1.36
C GLN A 60 -7.99 0.03 0.35
N PHE A 61 -7.88 -1.29 0.15
CA PHE A 61 -6.98 -1.90 -0.83
C PHE A 61 -7.76 -2.96 -1.62
N SER A 62 -7.88 -2.72 -2.92
CA SER A 62 -8.77 -3.49 -3.79
C SER A 62 -8.39 -4.96 -3.87
N CYS A 63 -7.10 -5.25 -3.75
CA CYS A 63 -6.53 -6.57 -3.83
C CYS A 63 -7.02 -7.56 -2.75
N TRP A 64 -7.59 -7.06 -1.65
CA TRP A 64 -8.19 -7.88 -0.58
C TRP A 64 -9.70 -8.10 -0.73
N ASN A 65 -10.37 -7.34 -1.60
CA ASN A 65 -11.82 -7.39 -1.77
C ASN A 65 -12.25 -8.73 -2.40
N LEU A 66 -13.40 -9.25 -1.94
CA LEU A 66 -14.02 -10.41 -2.56
C LEU A 66 -14.32 -10.13 -4.04
N GLY A 67 -13.88 -11.04 -4.93
CA GLY A 67 -14.07 -10.92 -6.37
C GLY A 67 -12.94 -10.19 -7.12
N ASP A 68 -11.94 -9.63 -6.42
CA ASP A 68 -10.77 -9.08 -7.09
C ASP A 68 -9.93 -10.20 -7.74
N ALA A 69 -9.59 -10.04 -9.02
CA ALA A 69 -8.86 -11.04 -9.79
C ALA A 69 -7.44 -11.32 -9.27
N ASN A 70 -6.86 -10.39 -8.50
CA ASN A 70 -5.56 -10.56 -7.87
C ASN A 70 -5.63 -11.20 -6.49
N ARG A 71 -6.82 -11.27 -5.86
CA ARG A 71 -6.95 -11.77 -4.49
C ARG A 71 -6.47 -13.22 -4.37
N GLN A 72 -6.90 -14.11 -5.28
CA GLN A 72 -6.47 -15.51 -5.23
C GLN A 72 -4.94 -15.63 -5.39
N LYS A 73 -4.35 -14.84 -6.29
CA LYS A 73 -2.90 -14.81 -6.50
C LYS A 73 -2.14 -14.34 -5.25
N LEU A 74 -2.70 -13.41 -4.49
CA LEU A 74 -2.12 -12.98 -3.21
C LEU A 74 -2.20 -14.07 -2.15
N LEU A 75 -3.33 -14.78 -2.05
CA LEU A 75 -3.50 -15.87 -1.09
C LEU A 75 -2.66 -17.11 -1.43
N GLU A 76 -2.23 -17.24 -2.68
CA GLU A 76 -1.36 -18.32 -3.15
C GLU A 76 0.10 -17.89 -3.31
N LEU A 77 0.42 -16.64 -3.01
CA LEU A 77 1.75 -16.07 -3.22
C LEU A 77 2.77 -16.86 -2.39
N GLN A 78 3.80 -17.36 -3.07
CA GLN A 78 4.88 -18.09 -2.43
C GLN A 78 5.94 -17.11 -1.92
N ILE A 79 6.46 -17.39 -0.73
CA ILE A 79 7.43 -16.50 -0.05
C ILE A 79 8.81 -16.47 -0.74
N ASP A 80 9.09 -17.41 -1.62
CA ASP A 80 10.32 -17.50 -2.41
C ASP A 80 10.23 -16.79 -3.77
N ASP A 81 9.07 -16.20 -4.10
CA ASP A 81 8.92 -15.36 -5.29
C ASP A 81 9.88 -14.17 -5.24
N LYS A 82 10.69 -14.01 -6.29
CA LYS A 82 11.74 -12.98 -6.34
C LYS A 82 11.19 -11.56 -6.27
N SER A 83 10.00 -11.32 -6.82
CA SER A 83 9.36 -10.01 -6.77
C SER A 83 8.77 -9.74 -5.39
N TYR A 84 8.17 -10.76 -4.76
CA TYR A 84 7.73 -10.69 -3.37
C TYR A 84 8.90 -10.40 -2.42
N LEU A 85 10.02 -11.12 -2.53
CA LEU A 85 11.19 -10.91 -1.66
C LEU A 85 11.76 -9.49 -1.74
N LYS A 86 11.75 -8.88 -2.94
CA LYS A 86 12.14 -7.47 -3.12
C LYS A 86 11.16 -6.52 -2.42
N ILE A 87 9.86 -6.75 -2.59
CA ILE A 87 8.81 -5.93 -1.96
C ILE A 87 8.85 -6.08 -0.43
N ARG A 88 9.04 -7.30 0.08
CA ARG A 88 9.18 -7.57 1.52
C ARG A 88 10.36 -6.83 2.13
N LYS A 89 11.51 -6.79 1.43
CA LYS A 89 12.66 -5.99 1.86
C LYS A 89 12.34 -4.50 1.91
N ILE A 90 11.61 -3.97 0.92
CA ILE A 90 11.15 -2.57 0.93
C ILE A 90 10.21 -2.32 2.11
N ALA A 91 9.24 -3.21 2.35
CA ALA A 91 8.31 -3.11 3.46
C ALA A 91 9.03 -3.07 4.81
N GLU A 92 10.00 -3.96 5.02
CA GLU A 92 10.86 -3.99 6.21
C GLU A 92 11.62 -2.67 6.40
N GLN A 93 12.24 -2.14 5.33
CA GLN A 93 12.97 -0.87 5.42
C GLN A 93 12.05 0.33 5.71
N VAL A 94 10.83 0.33 5.16
CA VAL A 94 9.83 1.35 5.45
C VAL A 94 9.38 1.27 6.90
N LEU A 95 9.08 0.08 7.44
CA LEU A 95 8.65 -0.06 8.83
C LEU A 95 9.78 0.28 9.82
N ASN A 96 11.02 -0.10 9.51
CA ASN A 96 12.20 0.22 10.31
C ASN A 96 12.67 1.68 10.14
N GLY A 97 12.09 2.44 9.21
CA GLY A 97 12.46 3.83 8.94
C GLY A 97 13.85 4.01 8.30
N THR A 98 14.41 2.96 7.70
CA THR A 98 15.70 3.02 7.00
C THR A 98 15.57 3.41 5.54
N LEU A 99 14.35 3.36 4.98
CA LEU A 99 14.03 3.91 3.65
C LEU A 99 13.18 5.18 3.80
N PRO A 100 13.66 6.38 3.41
CA PRO A 100 12.95 7.64 3.60
C PRO A 100 11.59 7.74 2.90
N ASP A 101 10.66 8.55 3.44
CA ASP A 101 9.35 8.82 2.82
C ASP A 101 9.50 9.67 1.55
N ASN A 102 9.20 9.08 0.40
CA ASN A 102 9.21 9.75 -0.89
C ASN A 102 7.84 10.34 -1.28
N THR A 103 6.82 10.21 -0.42
CA THR A 103 5.44 10.62 -0.68
C THR A 103 5.05 11.97 -0.07
N LYS A 104 5.97 12.60 0.68
CA LYS A 104 5.71 13.86 1.41
C LYS A 104 4.56 13.74 2.42
N GLY A 105 4.52 12.63 3.18
CA GLY A 105 3.50 12.39 4.19
C GLY A 105 2.12 12.05 3.60
N SER A 106 2.06 11.49 2.38
CA SER A 106 0.78 11.20 1.75
C SER A 106 0.05 10.06 2.46
N ILE A 107 -1.27 10.19 2.52
CA ILE A 107 -2.20 9.18 3.06
C ILE A 107 -3.22 8.71 2.01
N HIS A 108 -3.19 9.31 0.82
CA HIS A 108 -4.04 8.97 -0.31
C HIS A 108 -3.21 8.88 -1.58
N TYR A 109 -3.57 7.95 -2.46
CA TYR A 109 -3.06 7.88 -3.82
C TYR A 109 -4.12 7.29 -4.75
N HIS A 110 -3.92 7.47 -6.05
CA HIS A 110 -4.66 6.74 -7.07
C HIS A 110 -3.82 6.54 -8.33
N ALA A 111 -4.15 5.52 -9.13
CA ALA A 111 -3.57 5.33 -10.45
C ALA A 111 -3.95 6.48 -11.40
N ASN A 112 -3.03 6.89 -12.26
CA ASN A 112 -3.23 7.98 -13.24
C ASN A 112 -4.41 7.77 -14.20
N THR A 113 -4.87 6.52 -14.35
CA THR A 113 -6.02 6.11 -15.16
C THR A 113 -7.37 6.33 -14.47
N ILE A 114 -7.40 6.59 -13.15
CA ILE A 114 -8.62 6.72 -12.35
C ILE A 114 -8.79 8.17 -11.90
N LYS A 115 -10.05 8.63 -11.79
CA LYS A 115 -10.40 9.97 -11.31
C LYS A 115 -11.39 9.87 -10.14
N PRO A 116 -10.92 9.63 -8.91
CA PRO A 116 -11.81 9.50 -7.76
C PRO A 116 -12.40 10.86 -7.35
N ASN A 117 -13.62 10.84 -6.78
CA ASN A 117 -14.32 12.07 -6.39
C ASN A 117 -13.59 12.88 -5.32
N TRP A 118 -12.90 12.21 -4.39
CA TRP A 118 -12.19 12.86 -3.29
C TRP A 118 -11.06 13.79 -3.74
N LYS A 119 -10.52 13.61 -4.96
CA LYS A 119 -9.43 14.46 -5.47
C LYS A 119 -9.92 15.76 -6.12
N ARG A 120 -11.23 16.00 -6.19
CA ARG A 120 -11.81 17.18 -6.86
C ARG A 120 -11.30 18.46 -6.21
N GLY A 121 -10.65 19.32 -7.00
CA GLY A 121 -10.07 20.57 -6.52
C GLY A 121 -8.74 20.41 -5.76
N LYS A 122 -8.14 19.22 -5.77
CA LYS A 122 -6.86 18.92 -5.10
C LYS A 122 -5.82 18.49 -6.14
N ASN A 123 -4.58 18.94 -5.97
CA ASN A 123 -3.45 18.54 -6.80
C ASN A 123 -2.58 17.51 -6.06
N PRO A 124 -1.96 16.55 -6.77
CA PRO A 124 -1.02 15.63 -6.14
C PRO A 124 0.23 16.39 -5.69
N VAL A 125 0.85 15.94 -4.60
CA VAL A 125 2.11 16.50 -4.10
C VAL A 125 3.34 15.86 -4.73
N VAL A 126 3.19 14.64 -5.24
CA VAL A 126 4.18 13.91 -6.02
C VAL A 126 3.50 12.86 -6.89
N THR A 127 4.12 12.56 -8.03
CA THR A 127 3.76 11.44 -8.90
C THR A 127 4.95 10.50 -8.94
N ILE A 128 4.73 9.21 -8.68
CA ILE A 128 5.77 8.18 -8.68
C ILE A 128 5.23 7.00 -9.47
N GLY A 129 5.91 6.67 -10.57
CA GLY A 129 5.41 5.70 -11.55
C GLY A 129 4.03 6.10 -12.05
N ASN A 130 3.06 5.19 -11.95
CA ASN A 130 1.68 5.41 -12.37
C ASN A 130 0.78 5.99 -11.27
N HIS A 131 1.31 6.27 -10.08
CA HIS A 131 0.52 6.72 -8.93
C HIS A 131 0.69 8.22 -8.65
N LEU A 132 -0.44 8.88 -8.35
CA LEU A 132 -0.52 10.27 -7.90
C LEU A 132 -0.80 10.27 -6.40
N PHE A 133 0.04 10.94 -5.61
CA PHE A 133 -0.01 10.92 -4.15
C PHE A 133 -0.48 12.26 -3.59
N TYR A 134 -1.26 12.21 -2.50
CA TYR A 134 -1.94 13.35 -1.90
C TYR A 134 -1.81 13.33 -0.36
N ASN A 135 -1.53 14.50 0.22
CA ASN A 135 -1.42 14.71 1.67
C ASN A 135 -2.45 15.74 2.21
N ASN A 136 -3.36 16.22 1.37
CA ASN A 136 -4.33 17.28 1.68
C ASN A 136 -5.79 16.82 1.45
N ILE A 137 -6.04 15.52 1.65
CA ILE A 137 -7.38 14.92 1.61
C ILE A 137 -7.84 14.74 3.07
N ASP A 138 -9.03 15.26 3.33
CA ASP A 138 -9.66 15.30 4.65
C ASP A 138 -10.68 14.16 4.79
#